data_AF-A0A6L4BAV4-F1
#
_entry.id   AF-A0A6L4BAV4-F1
#
_cell.length_a   1.000
_cell.length_b   1.000
_cell.length_c   1.000
_cell.angle_alpha   90.00
_cell.angle_beta   90.00
_cell.angle_gamma   90.00
#
_symmetry.space_group_name_H-M   'P 1'
#
loop_
_entity.id
_entity.type
_entity.pdbx_description
1 polymer ?
#
loop_
_entity_poly.entity_id
_entity_poly.type
_entity_poly.pdbx_seq_one_letter_code
_entity_poly.pdbx_strand_id
1 'polypeptide(L)'
;MSHLALVAPAPKRGTASHEFFHSIDGNLLQVRQGIDLSAALLQVSCLLDTARAAVLSVAEDHQDNVAHGAAYLIELAQGLVNAAECGLSPAQPKADESPLGFLREALADSQKQAGQARTAKMRTYHDGRASAFQIAIAALEG
;
A
#
# COMPACT_ATOMS: atom_id res chain seq x y z
N MET A 1 32.86 -29.19 23.26
CA MET A 1 33.19 -27.80 22.89
C MET A 1 32.13 -27.33 21.91
N SER A 2 31.26 -26.43 22.33
CA SER A 2 30.09 -26.00 21.56
C SER A 2 30.49 -24.97 20.51
N HIS A 3 30.21 -25.27 19.25
CA HIS A 3 30.36 -24.31 18.15
C HIS A 3 29.32 -23.19 18.33
N LEU A 4 29.79 -22.00 18.69
CA LEU A 4 29.04 -20.75 18.56
C LEU A 4 28.76 -20.54 17.07
N ALA A 5 27.54 -20.83 16.64
CA ALA A 5 27.05 -20.42 15.34
C ALA A 5 26.99 -18.88 15.32
N LEU A 6 27.85 -18.27 14.49
CA LEU A 6 27.77 -16.86 14.17
C LEU A 6 26.41 -16.63 13.51
N VAL A 7 25.45 -16.07 14.25
CA VAL A 7 24.18 -15.60 13.69
C VAL A 7 24.52 -14.42 12.79
N ALA A 8 24.50 -14.65 11.47
CA ALA A 8 24.65 -13.57 10.51
C ALA A 8 23.56 -12.51 10.78
N PRO A 9 23.91 -11.21 10.84
CA PRO A 9 22.90 -10.17 11.04
C PRO A 9 21.90 -10.23 9.89
N ALA A 10 20.60 -10.25 10.24
CA ALA A 10 19.53 -10.23 9.25
C ALA A 10 19.73 -9.03 8.30
N PRO A 11 19.51 -9.18 6.99
CA PRO A 11 19.67 -8.08 6.04
C PRO A 11 18.78 -6.91 6.47
N LYS A 12 19.42 -5.77 6.78
CA LYS A 12 18.73 -4.50 7.06
C LYS A 12 18.07 -4.03 5.77
N ARG A 13 16.81 -4.35 5.58
CA ARG A 13 15.98 -3.70 4.56
C ARG A 13 15.56 -2.35 5.12
N GLY A 14 16.21 -1.28 4.65
CA GLY A 14 15.88 0.08 5.04
C GLY A 14 14.57 0.54 4.41
N THR A 15 13.72 1.15 5.21
CA THR A 15 12.62 1.99 4.72
C THR A 15 13.24 3.32 4.27
N ALA A 16 12.91 3.82 3.08
CA ALA A 16 13.53 4.99 2.46
C ALA A 16 13.83 6.15 3.44
N SER A 17 15.03 6.73 3.34
CA SER A 17 15.42 7.92 4.12
C SER A 17 14.87 9.18 3.45
N HIS A 18 14.19 10.03 4.21
CA HIS A 18 13.88 11.40 3.81
C HIS A 18 14.79 12.36 4.57
N GLU A 19 15.18 13.51 3.99
CA GLU A 19 16.04 14.51 4.67
C GLU A 19 15.48 14.94 6.03
N PHE A 20 14.16 14.91 6.20
CA PHE A 20 13.50 15.30 7.45
C PHE A 20 13.48 14.19 8.53
N PHE A 21 13.58 12.91 8.14
CA PHE A 21 13.53 11.77 9.06
C PHE A 21 14.94 11.19 9.27
N HIS A 22 15.69 11.78 10.19
CA HIS A 22 16.96 11.23 10.66
C HIS A 22 16.69 10.31 11.86
N SER A 23 16.38 9.04 11.59
CA SER A 23 16.56 7.99 12.60
C SER A 23 18.07 7.79 12.82
N ILE A 24 18.51 7.63 14.07
CA ILE A 24 19.93 7.43 14.44
C ILE A 24 20.55 6.25 13.66
N ASP A 25 19.72 5.29 13.20
CA ASP A 25 20.12 4.16 12.37
C ASP A 25 19.44 4.13 10.98
N GLY A 26 18.78 5.23 10.57
CA GLY A 26 18.09 5.36 9.29
C GLY A 26 16.82 4.51 9.11
N ASN A 27 16.45 3.70 10.10
CA ASN A 27 15.29 2.80 10.02
C ASN A 27 14.17 3.28 10.95
N LEU A 28 12.94 3.36 10.43
CA LEU A 28 11.74 3.60 11.24
C LEU A 28 11.28 2.34 11.98
N LEU A 29 11.66 1.16 11.46
CA LEU A 29 11.33 -0.14 12.03
C LEU A 29 12.56 -1.04 12.05
N GLN A 30 12.72 -1.83 13.12
CA GLN A 30 13.75 -2.85 13.20
C GLN A 30 13.22 -4.19 12.68
N VAL A 31 13.92 -4.80 11.72
CA VAL A 31 13.66 -6.18 11.29
C VAL A 31 14.13 -7.13 12.40
N ARG A 32 13.19 -7.81 13.06
CA ARG A 32 13.48 -8.79 14.11
C ARG A 32 13.17 -10.20 13.62
N GLN A 33 14.05 -11.15 13.91
CA GLN A 33 13.79 -12.57 13.69
C GLN A 33 12.76 -13.08 14.72
N GLY A 34 11.93 -14.03 14.31
CA GLY A 34 10.97 -14.71 15.20
C GLY A 34 9.62 -14.00 15.38
N ILE A 35 9.33 -12.93 14.63
CA ILE A 35 7.98 -12.37 14.58
C ILE A 35 7.10 -13.32 13.75
N ASP A 36 5.93 -13.66 14.29
CA ASP A 36 4.92 -14.42 13.58
C ASP A 36 4.43 -13.65 12.34
N LEU A 37 4.36 -14.33 11.20
CA LEU A 37 4.02 -13.71 9.92
C LEU A 37 2.60 -13.13 9.91
N SER A 38 1.62 -13.83 10.50
CA SER A 38 0.24 -13.33 10.56
C SER A 38 0.16 -12.10 11.45
N ALA A 39 0.80 -12.12 12.62
CA ALA A 39 0.88 -10.95 13.48
C ALA A 39 1.57 -9.74 12.80
N ALA A 40 2.61 -9.97 12.00
CA ALA A 40 3.30 -8.93 11.25
C ALA A 40 2.41 -8.33 10.14
N LEU A 41 1.69 -9.18 9.37
CA LEU A 41 0.76 -8.73 8.34
C LEU A 41 -0.39 -7.90 8.93
N LEU A 42 -0.95 -8.33 10.07
CA LEU A 42 -1.98 -7.58 10.79
C LEU A 42 -1.46 -6.21 11.23
N GLN A 43 -0.27 -6.14 11.81
CA GLN A 43 0.34 -4.85 12.21
C GLN A 43 0.55 -3.92 11.02
N VAL A 44 1.02 -4.44 9.89
CA VAL A 44 1.15 -3.65 8.65
C VAL A 44 -0.20 -3.16 8.16
N SER A 45 -1.24 -4.00 8.20
CA SER A 45 -2.59 -3.61 7.80
C SER A 45 -3.13 -2.46 8.65
N CYS A 46 -2.95 -2.52 9.98
CA CYS A 46 -3.34 -1.42 10.88
C CYS A 46 -2.57 -0.12 10.62
N LEU A 47 -1.27 -0.21 10.34
CA LEU A 47 -0.46 0.96 10.00
C LEU A 47 -0.89 1.59 8.67
N LEU A 48 -1.20 0.77 7.66
CA LEU A 48 -1.71 1.24 6.37
C LEU A 48 -3.08 1.92 6.54
N ASP A 49 -3.98 1.39 7.37
CA ASP A 49 -5.27 2.05 7.63
C ASP A 49 -5.08 3.42 8.31
N THR A 50 -4.16 3.50 9.28
CA THR A 50 -3.80 4.76 9.94
C THR A 50 -3.19 5.77 8.96
N ALA A 51 -2.28 5.31 8.11
CA ALA A 51 -1.66 6.15 7.08
C ALA A 51 -2.68 6.65 6.07
N ARG A 52 -3.60 5.79 5.63
CA ARG A 52 -4.70 6.15 4.73
C ARG A 52 -5.59 7.22 5.36
N ALA A 53 -5.99 7.05 6.62
CA ALA A 53 -6.81 8.02 7.33
C ALA A 53 -6.13 9.40 7.43
N ALA A 54 -4.83 9.42 7.77
CA ALA A 54 -4.06 10.66 7.83
C ALA A 54 -3.97 11.37 6.47
N VAL A 55 -3.69 10.62 5.39
CA VAL A 55 -3.61 11.17 4.04
C VAL A 55 -4.98 11.63 3.54
N LEU A 56 -6.07 10.92 3.86
CA LEU A 56 -7.43 11.34 3.53
C LEU A 56 -7.80 12.65 4.22
N SER A 57 -7.44 12.85 5.49
CA SER A 57 -7.65 14.12 6.18
C SER A 57 -7.02 15.28 5.41
N VAL A 58 -5.75 15.12 5.00
CA VAL A 58 -5.05 16.12 4.16
C VAL A 58 -5.76 16.34 2.83
N ALA A 59 -6.18 15.25 2.17
CA ALA A 59 -6.90 15.33 0.90
C ALA A 59 -8.22 16.11 1.04
N GLU A 60 -8.96 15.90 2.12
CA GLU A 60 -10.23 16.59 2.37
C GLU A 60 -10.05 18.05 2.77
N ASP A 61 -9.08 18.35 3.62
CA ASP A 61 -8.79 19.70 4.11
C ASP A 61 -8.30 20.61 2.97
N HIS A 62 -7.54 20.04 2.02
CA HIS A 62 -6.92 20.80 0.93
C HIS A 62 -7.54 20.56 -0.45
N GLN A 63 -8.53 19.67 -0.58
CA GLN A 63 -9.08 19.22 -1.87
C GLN A 63 -7.97 18.78 -2.85
N ASP A 64 -6.99 18.04 -2.34
CA ASP A 64 -5.78 17.65 -3.06
C ASP A 64 -5.98 16.29 -3.73
N ASN A 65 -5.89 16.25 -5.06
CA ASN A 65 -6.03 15.04 -5.85
C ASN A 65 -4.84 14.08 -5.70
N VAL A 66 -3.62 14.60 -5.49
CA VAL A 66 -2.43 13.80 -5.23
C VAL A 66 -2.56 13.10 -3.88
N ALA A 67 -3.05 13.81 -2.86
CA ALA A 67 -3.34 13.20 -1.57
C ALA A 67 -4.44 12.13 -1.67
N HIS A 68 -5.51 12.37 -2.43
CA HIS A 68 -6.50 11.33 -2.72
C HIS A 68 -5.89 10.12 -3.44
N GLY A 69 -5.00 10.34 -4.42
CA GLY A 69 -4.29 9.27 -5.10
C GLY A 69 -3.38 8.46 -4.16
N ALA A 70 -2.66 9.12 -3.27
CA ALA A 70 -1.82 8.46 -2.27
C ALA A 70 -2.65 7.61 -1.29
N ALA A 71 -3.79 8.12 -0.81
CA ALA A 71 -4.71 7.34 0.02
C ALA A 71 -5.19 6.06 -0.69
N TYR A 72 -5.46 6.15 -1.99
CA TYR A 72 -5.86 5.00 -2.80
C TYR A 72 -4.76 3.97 -2.98
N LEU A 73 -3.51 4.41 -3.21
CA LEU A 73 -2.38 3.49 -3.28
C LEU A 73 -2.16 2.74 -1.96
N ILE A 74 -2.35 3.43 -0.83
CA ILE A 74 -2.29 2.81 0.51
C ILE A 74 -3.40 1.75 0.66
N GLU A 75 -4.63 2.06 0.22
CA GLU A 75 -5.75 1.11 0.24
C GLU A 75 -5.47 -0.14 -0.60
N LEU A 76 -4.92 0.01 -1.81
CA LEU A 76 -4.51 -1.11 -2.65
C LEU A 76 -3.43 -1.96 -1.97
N ALA A 77 -2.41 -1.33 -1.38
CA ALA A 77 -1.37 -2.02 -0.64
C ALA A 77 -1.94 -2.80 0.56
N GLN A 78 -2.88 -2.21 1.30
CA GLN A 78 -3.56 -2.86 2.41
C GLN A 78 -4.36 -4.07 1.94
N GLY A 79 -5.09 -3.96 0.82
CA GLY A 79 -5.82 -5.06 0.21
C GLY A 79 -4.91 -6.25 -0.12
N LEU A 80 -3.72 -6.00 -0.66
CA LEU A 80 -2.73 -7.05 -0.94
C LEU A 80 -2.19 -7.71 0.34
N VAL A 81 -1.94 -6.93 1.40
CA VAL A 81 -1.51 -7.46 2.71
C VAL A 81 -2.59 -8.36 3.31
N ASN A 82 -3.84 -7.91 3.31
CA ASN A 82 -4.98 -8.68 3.81
C ASN A 82 -5.21 -9.95 2.98
N ALA A 83 -5.04 -9.87 1.65
CA ALA A 83 -5.13 -11.03 0.77
C ALA A 83 -4.01 -12.05 1.07
N ALA A 84 -2.79 -11.59 1.34
CA ALA A 84 -1.67 -12.43 1.73
C ALA A 84 -1.92 -13.13 3.08
N GLU A 85 -2.52 -12.42 4.05
CA GLU A 85 -2.96 -13.01 5.32
C GLU A 85 -4.02 -14.11 5.10
N CYS A 86 -4.99 -13.87 4.21
CA CYS A 86 -6.03 -14.84 3.85
C CYS A 86 -5.46 -16.06 3.09
N GLY A 87 -4.42 -15.85 2.27
CA GLY A 87 -3.75 -16.90 1.50
C GLY A 87 -2.94 -17.88 2.35
N LEU A 88 -2.75 -17.61 3.64
CA LEU A 88 -2.19 -18.55 4.61
C LEU A 88 -3.18 -19.68 4.97
N SER A 89 -4.46 -19.53 4.61
CA SER A 89 -5.46 -20.60 4.70
C SER A 89 -5.45 -21.49 3.45
N PRO A 90 -5.66 -22.82 3.58
CA PRO A 90 -5.69 -23.74 2.45
C PRO A 90 -6.98 -23.55 1.64
N ALA A 91 -7.00 -22.55 0.75
CA ALA A 91 -8.05 -22.35 -0.24
C ALA A 91 -7.55 -22.75 -1.64
N GLN A 92 -8.39 -23.45 -2.41
CA GLN A 92 -8.10 -23.72 -3.81
C GLN A 92 -8.00 -22.39 -4.59
N PRO A 93 -6.99 -22.21 -5.45
CA PRO A 93 -6.89 -21.01 -6.28
C PRO A 93 -8.11 -20.91 -7.19
N LYS A 94 -8.88 -19.83 -7.04
CA LYS A 94 -9.85 -19.43 -8.07
C LYS A 94 -9.07 -18.94 -9.28
N ALA A 95 -9.58 -19.28 -10.47
CA ALA A 95 -8.93 -19.07 -11.76
C ALA A 95 -8.35 -17.65 -11.92
N ASP A 96 -7.22 -17.59 -12.63
CA ASP A 96 -6.41 -16.41 -13.00
C ASP A 96 -7.24 -15.19 -13.42
N GLU A 97 -7.74 -14.41 -12.47
CA GLU A 97 -8.10 -13.01 -12.74
C GLU A 97 -6.82 -12.20 -12.70
N SER A 98 -6.37 -11.76 -13.87
CA SER A 98 -5.21 -10.88 -14.00
C SER A 98 -5.44 -9.60 -13.17
N PRO A 99 -4.58 -9.31 -12.18
CA PRO A 99 -4.69 -8.07 -11.39
C PRO A 99 -4.70 -6.82 -12.26
N LEU A 100 -4.00 -6.85 -13.40
CA LEU A 100 -3.99 -5.76 -14.39
C LEU A 100 -5.35 -5.58 -15.07
N GLY A 101 -6.11 -6.64 -15.30
CA GLY A 101 -7.46 -6.57 -15.87
C GLY A 101 -8.40 -5.79 -14.96
N PHE A 102 -8.44 -6.16 -13.68
CA PHE A 102 -9.21 -5.45 -12.65
C PHE A 102 -8.80 -3.98 -12.54
N LEU A 103 -7.49 -3.68 -12.48
CA LEU A 103 -7.01 -2.31 -12.35
C LEU A 103 -7.37 -1.44 -13.55
N ARG A 104 -7.33 -1.99 -14.77
CA ARG A 104 -7.71 -1.26 -16.00
C ARG A 104 -9.21 -0.97 -16.05
N GLU A 105 -10.05 -1.91 -15.62
CA GLU A 105 -11.49 -1.69 -15.51
C GLU A 105 -11.79 -0.60 -14.46
N ALA A 106 -11.17 -0.70 -13.28
CA ALA A 106 -11.34 0.28 -12.21
C ALA A 106 -10.83 1.68 -12.60
N LEU A 107 -9.78 1.76 -13.43
CA LEU A 107 -9.30 3.01 -14.03
C LEU A 107 -10.33 3.62 -14.97
N ALA A 108 -10.87 2.83 -15.91
CA ALA A 108 -11.87 3.31 -16.85
C ALA A 108 -13.13 3.83 -16.12
N ASP A 109 -13.57 3.11 -15.10
CA ASP A 109 -14.69 3.52 -14.24
C ASP A 109 -14.39 4.82 -13.50
N SER A 110 -13.19 4.99 -12.95
CA SER A 110 -12.80 6.21 -12.23
C SER A 110 -12.75 7.42 -13.17
N GLN A 111 -12.22 7.25 -14.38
CA GLN A 111 -12.19 8.30 -15.40
C GLN A 111 -13.60 8.70 -15.84
N LYS A 112 -14.50 7.72 -16.03
CA LYS A 112 -15.91 7.96 -16.34
C LYS A 112 -16.59 8.74 -15.21
N GLN A 113 -16.39 8.34 -13.96
CA GLN A 113 -16.97 9.00 -12.79
C GLN A 113 -16.43 10.43 -12.61
N ALA A 114 -15.14 10.67 -12.87
CA ALA A 114 -14.57 12.01 -12.87
C ALA A 114 -15.25 12.93 -13.92
N GLY A 115 -15.49 12.42 -15.13
CA GLY A 115 -16.20 13.15 -16.19
C GLY A 115 -17.69 13.43 -15.88
N GLN A 116 -18.29 12.63 -15.00
CA GLN A 116 -19.69 12.76 -14.57
C GLN A 116 -19.86 13.47 -13.22
N ALA A 117 -18.76 13.84 -12.56
CA ALA A 117 -18.77 14.42 -11.23
C ALA A 117 -19.49 15.77 -11.23
N ARG A 118 -20.43 15.94 -10.28
CA ARG A 118 -21.25 17.15 -10.15
C ARG A 118 -20.61 18.22 -9.28
N THR A 119 -19.52 17.91 -8.59
CA THR A 119 -18.80 18.82 -7.70
C THR A 119 -17.30 18.72 -7.94
N ALA A 120 -16.58 19.81 -7.65
CA ALA A 120 -15.12 19.82 -7.70
C ALA A 120 -14.53 18.76 -6.76
N LYS A 121 -15.06 18.63 -5.53
CA LYS A 121 -14.63 17.60 -4.56
C LYS A 121 -14.74 16.18 -5.14
N MET A 122 -15.89 15.82 -5.73
CA MET A 122 -16.06 14.50 -6.34
C MET A 122 -15.11 14.28 -7.51
N ARG A 123 -14.91 15.31 -8.35
CA ARG A 123 -13.98 15.23 -9.47
C ARG A 123 -12.55 15.00 -8.99
N THR A 124 -12.06 15.80 -8.05
CA THR A 124 -10.73 15.67 -7.44
C THR A 124 -10.50 14.26 -6.87
N TYR A 125 -11.50 13.70 -6.17
CA TYR A 125 -11.44 12.35 -5.65
C TYR A 125 -11.30 11.29 -6.75
N HIS A 126 -12.14 11.35 -7.80
CA HIS A 126 -12.08 10.38 -8.90
C HIS A 126 -10.82 10.54 -9.76
N ASP A 127 -10.33 11.76 -9.95
CA ASP A 127 -9.07 12.05 -10.62
C ASP A 127 -7.88 11.47 -9.83
N GLY A 128 -7.87 11.64 -8.50
CA GLY A 128 -6.87 11.03 -7.62
C GLY A 128 -6.91 9.50 -7.67
N ARG A 129 -8.11 8.91 -7.62
CA ARG A 129 -8.30 7.45 -7.75
C ARG A 129 -7.82 6.93 -9.11
N ALA A 130 -8.13 7.61 -10.20
CA ALA A 130 -7.66 7.25 -11.54
C ALA A 130 -6.13 7.31 -11.62
N SER A 131 -5.51 8.36 -11.07
CA SER A 131 -4.05 8.48 -11.00
C SER A 131 -3.40 7.33 -10.23
N ALA A 132 -3.97 6.94 -9.09
CA ALA A 132 -3.49 5.78 -8.32
C ALA A 132 -3.51 4.49 -9.13
N PHE A 133 -4.58 4.22 -9.89
CA PHE A 133 -4.62 3.03 -10.74
C PHE A 133 -3.60 3.07 -11.87
N GLN A 134 -3.36 4.24 -12.48
CA GLN A 134 -2.30 4.38 -13.50
C GLN A 134 -0.92 4.07 -12.94
N ILE A 135 -0.61 4.60 -11.75
CA ILE A 135 0.66 4.33 -11.06
C ILE A 135 0.80 2.84 -10.75
N ALA A 136 -0.26 2.21 -10.22
CA ALA A 136 -0.26 0.79 -9.89
C ALA A 136 -0.07 -0.11 -11.13
N ILE A 137 -0.76 0.21 -12.24
CA ILE A 137 -0.61 -0.49 -13.52
C ILE A 137 0.83 -0.37 -14.02
N ALA A 138 1.39 0.85 -14.07
CA ALA A 138 2.76 1.07 -14.52
C ALA A 138 3.77 0.29 -13.67
N ALA A 139 3.61 0.28 -12.34
CA ALA A 139 4.49 -0.46 -11.43
C ALA A 139 4.43 -1.98 -11.62
N LEU A 140 3.28 -2.52 -12.05
CA LEU A 140 3.09 -3.95 -12.31
C LEU A 140 3.50 -4.38 -13.73
N GLU A 141 3.48 -3.45 -14.69
CA GLU A 141 3.90 -3.70 -16.08
C GLU A 141 5.42 -3.62 -16.27
N GLY A 142 6.13 -2.84 -15.45
CA GLY A 142 7.60 -2.72 -15.46
C GLY A 142 8.11 -1.55 -16.30
#